data_AF-V7PYU8-F1
#
_entry.id   AF-V7PYU8-F1
#
_cell.length_a   1.000
_cell.length_b   1.000
_cell.length_c   1.000
_cell.angle_alpha   90.00
_cell.angle_beta   90.00
_cell.angle_gamma   90.00
#
_symmetry.space_group_name_H-M   'P 1'
#
loop_
_entity.id
_entity.type
_entity.pdbx_description
1 polymer ?
#
loop_
_entity_poly.entity_id
_entity_poly.type
_entity_poly.pdbx_seq_one_letter_code
_entity_poly.pdbx_strand_id
1 'polypeptide(L)'
;MIDIIIAFFTGLGIPTIVGVYLYKHPDETEKWLAIIFKLLNKIWKGFKYEATKYEVQSKVNSFVETLNNNSATNFPKISIKWAGRNQEEVIWEKEKIILVMRDKKHKVKNLVHASHLFVSETLLRRSKVHITKSQKVSLDLFSVKLILEKASPEALEYFISSYFIPQLNKHDKVSDFIKQYINIEKVGLFFPILVQELTFLGNTIYIEKPNEAITKEIKEFTDFLENFSKRQVGDMTLPETFTGKYIRCAVRIIATKGVREARKIEGRRKIIESWIQNGYPNIYLVGNIDNRNFMYDIYSSVKKTFPELKIVKEYSFEAEISFQDKKKIVSDILMHLHYSKFNKYIFTDDELPTSLSIPENEEELDKDIL
;
A
#
# COMPACT_ATOMS: atom_id res chain seq x y z
N MET A 1 -24.07 -19.53 -60.08
CA MET A 1 -24.32 -20.50 -58.99
C MET A 1 -23.00 -21.08 -58.47
N ILE A 2 -22.04 -21.38 -59.35
CA ILE A 2 -20.69 -21.86 -59.00
C ILE A 2 -19.87 -20.81 -58.21
N ASP A 3 -19.97 -19.52 -58.54
CA ASP A 3 -19.19 -18.47 -57.85
C ASP A 3 -19.64 -18.20 -56.40
N ILE A 4 -20.91 -18.46 -56.08
CA ILE A 4 -21.46 -18.30 -54.71
C ILE A 4 -20.97 -19.44 -53.79
N ILE A 5 -20.75 -20.63 -54.35
CA ILE A 5 -20.27 -21.80 -53.62
C ILE A 5 -18.77 -21.64 -53.31
N ILE A 6 -17.99 -21.05 -54.22
CA ILE A 6 -16.56 -20.79 -54.03
C ILE A 6 -16.30 -19.72 -52.96
N ALA A 7 -17.14 -18.68 -52.88
CA ALA A 7 -17.05 -17.67 -51.82
C ALA A 7 -17.30 -18.27 -50.41
N PHE A 8 -18.15 -19.30 -50.29
CA PHE A 8 -18.46 -19.97 -49.03
C PHE A 8 -17.26 -20.68 -48.39
N PHE A 9 -16.31 -21.15 -49.20
CA PHE A 9 -15.15 -21.90 -48.73
C PHE A 9 -13.92 -21.03 -48.41
N THR A 10 -13.90 -19.75 -48.80
CA THR A 10 -12.73 -18.86 -48.61
C THR A 10 -12.85 -17.91 -47.40
N GLY A 11 -13.84 -18.10 -46.53
CA GLY A 11 -14.08 -17.23 -45.36
C GLY A 11 -14.78 -15.90 -45.69
N LEU A 12 -14.98 -15.58 -46.97
CA LEU A 12 -15.70 -14.40 -47.45
C LEU A 12 -17.19 -14.66 -47.74
N GLY A 13 -17.66 -15.90 -47.74
CA GLY A 13 -19.00 -16.25 -48.24
C GLY A 13 -20.15 -15.71 -47.42
N ILE A 14 -20.00 -15.64 -46.09
CA ILE A 14 -21.01 -15.02 -45.23
C ILE A 14 -21.10 -13.50 -45.52
N PRO A 15 -19.99 -12.73 -45.52
CA PRO A 15 -20.00 -11.32 -45.95
C PRO A 15 -20.58 -11.12 -47.36
N THR A 16 -20.23 -12.00 -48.31
CA THR A 16 -20.64 -11.85 -49.72
C THR A 16 -22.13 -12.14 -49.90
N ILE A 17 -22.67 -13.17 -49.25
CA ILE A 17 -24.10 -13.50 -49.28
C ILE A 17 -24.92 -12.41 -48.58
N VAL A 18 -24.44 -11.91 -47.44
CA VAL A 18 -25.06 -10.78 -46.73
C VAL A 18 -25.05 -9.51 -47.59
N GLY A 19 -23.93 -9.22 -48.28
CA GLY A 19 -23.81 -8.08 -49.19
C GLY A 19 -24.73 -8.17 -50.40
N VAL A 20 -24.84 -9.34 -51.04
CA VAL A 20 -25.72 -9.58 -52.20
C VAL A 20 -27.21 -9.49 -51.79
N TYR A 21 -27.57 -9.98 -50.60
CA TYR A 21 -28.93 -9.88 -50.08
C TYR A 21 -29.32 -8.43 -49.75
N LEU A 22 -28.42 -7.67 -49.11
CA LEU A 22 -28.63 -6.25 -48.82
C LEU A 22 -28.76 -5.40 -50.10
N TYR A 23 -28.01 -5.72 -51.16
CA TYR A 23 -28.14 -5.03 -52.45
C TYR A 23 -29.50 -5.26 -53.14
N LYS A 24 -30.13 -6.42 -52.95
CA LYS A 24 -31.41 -6.78 -53.58
C LYS A 24 -32.66 -6.31 -52.83
N HIS A 25 -32.55 -5.98 -51.54
CA HIS A 25 -33.68 -5.54 -50.71
C HIS A 25 -33.40 -4.19 -50.03
N PRO A 26 -33.23 -3.09 -50.80
CA PRO A 26 -32.83 -1.77 -50.29
C PRO A 26 -33.72 -1.23 -49.16
N ASP A 27 -35.04 -1.47 -49.22
CA ASP A 27 -36.01 -0.97 -48.22
C ASP A 27 -35.93 -1.69 -46.85
N GLU A 28 -35.27 -2.86 -46.78
CA GLU A 28 -35.02 -3.58 -45.53
C GLU A 28 -33.57 -3.47 -45.05
N THR A 29 -32.69 -2.84 -45.82
CA THR A 29 -31.25 -2.73 -45.52
C THR A 29 -30.98 -2.05 -44.19
N GLU A 30 -31.74 -1.00 -43.85
CA GLU A 30 -31.58 -0.27 -42.60
C GLU A 30 -31.84 -1.15 -41.38
N LYS A 31 -32.83 -2.05 -41.45
CA LYS A 31 -33.17 -2.97 -40.35
C LYS A 31 -32.07 -4.00 -40.14
N TRP A 32 -31.54 -4.57 -41.22
CA TRP A 32 -30.46 -5.54 -41.17
C TRP A 32 -29.13 -4.91 -40.76
N LEU A 33 -28.81 -3.72 -41.25
CA LEU A 33 -27.67 -2.94 -40.77
C LEU A 33 -27.81 -2.61 -39.29
N ALA A 34 -29.01 -2.25 -38.80
CA ALA A 34 -29.24 -2.04 -37.38
C ALA A 34 -29.02 -3.31 -36.55
N ILE A 35 -29.39 -4.49 -37.04
CA ILE A 35 -29.13 -5.78 -36.37
C ILE A 35 -27.63 -6.10 -36.36
N ILE A 36 -26.95 -5.93 -37.50
CA ILE A 36 -25.50 -6.16 -37.63
C ILE A 36 -24.73 -5.19 -36.72
N PHE A 37 -25.06 -3.89 -36.73
CA PHE A 37 -24.46 -2.92 -35.83
C PHE A 37 -24.80 -3.21 -34.37
N LYS A 38 -25.99 -3.72 -34.04
CA LYS A 38 -26.30 -4.18 -32.67
C LYS A 38 -25.43 -5.37 -32.25
N LEU A 39 -25.22 -6.35 -33.13
CA LEU A 39 -24.36 -7.52 -32.90
C LEU A 39 -22.89 -7.12 -32.76
N LEU A 40 -22.37 -6.34 -33.71
CA LEU A 40 -21.02 -5.79 -33.67
C LEU A 40 -20.82 -4.93 -32.42
N ASN A 41 -21.76 -4.05 -32.09
CA ASN A 41 -21.70 -3.23 -30.88
C ASN A 41 -21.76 -4.10 -29.62
N LYS A 42 -22.50 -5.21 -29.60
CA LYS A 42 -22.51 -6.15 -28.46
C LYS A 42 -21.16 -6.87 -28.31
N ILE A 43 -20.58 -7.33 -29.41
CA ILE A 43 -19.26 -7.97 -29.45
C ILE A 43 -18.17 -6.96 -29.02
N TRP A 44 -18.16 -5.78 -29.63
CA TRP A 44 -17.23 -4.69 -29.31
C TRP A 44 -17.37 -4.17 -27.89
N LYS A 45 -18.60 -4.05 -27.37
CA LYS A 45 -18.84 -3.73 -25.96
C LYS A 45 -18.25 -4.81 -25.06
N GLY A 46 -18.44 -6.10 -25.38
CA GLY A 46 -17.83 -7.22 -24.66
C GLY A 46 -16.30 -7.10 -24.58
N PHE A 47 -15.64 -6.90 -25.73
CA PHE A 47 -14.18 -6.68 -25.77
C PHE A 47 -13.75 -5.41 -25.02
N LYS A 48 -14.50 -4.30 -25.14
CA LYS A 48 -14.22 -3.06 -24.42
C LYS A 48 -14.30 -3.25 -22.90
N TYR A 49 -15.20 -4.10 -22.42
CA TYR A 49 -15.34 -4.39 -20.99
C TYR A 49 -14.20 -5.26 -20.44
N GLU A 50 -13.80 -6.30 -21.18
CA GLU A 50 -12.62 -7.09 -20.81
C GLU A 50 -11.34 -6.25 -20.90
N ALA A 51 -11.20 -5.38 -21.90
CA ALA A 51 -10.07 -4.46 -22.00
C ALA A 51 -9.99 -3.53 -20.77
N THR A 52 -11.11 -2.90 -20.37
CA THR A 52 -11.15 -2.07 -19.15
C THR A 52 -10.80 -2.88 -17.90
N LYS A 53 -11.27 -4.12 -17.79
CA LYS A 53 -10.97 -5.01 -16.66
C LYS A 53 -9.48 -5.29 -16.55
N TYR A 54 -8.85 -5.73 -17.64
CA TYR A 54 -7.42 -6.02 -17.66
C TYR A 54 -6.59 -4.76 -17.44
N GLU A 55 -7.02 -3.60 -17.96
CA GLU A 55 -6.34 -2.34 -17.72
C GLU A 55 -6.36 -1.94 -16.24
N VAL A 56 -7.55 -1.95 -15.60
CA VAL A 56 -7.67 -1.64 -14.17
C VAL A 56 -6.91 -2.67 -13.34
N GLN A 57 -7.06 -3.97 -13.65
CA GLN A 57 -6.37 -5.05 -12.94
C GLN A 57 -4.85 -4.92 -13.06
N SER A 58 -4.35 -4.60 -14.26
CA SER A 58 -2.92 -4.39 -14.49
C SER A 58 -2.41 -3.22 -13.66
N LYS A 59 -3.11 -2.09 -13.70
CA LYS A 59 -2.73 -0.90 -12.93
C LYS A 59 -2.71 -1.20 -11.44
N VAL A 60 -3.77 -1.76 -10.87
CA VAL A 60 -3.78 -2.13 -9.44
C VAL A 60 -2.71 -3.16 -9.12
N ASN A 61 -2.44 -4.15 -9.97
CA ASN A 61 -1.36 -5.10 -9.72
C ASN A 61 0.04 -4.47 -9.77
N SER A 62 0.27 -3.48 -10.64
CA SER A 62 1.48 -2.66 -10.59
C SER A 62 1.57 -1.87 -9.26
N PHE A 63 0.44 -1.52 -8.66
CA PHE A 63 0.40 -0.88 -7.34
C PHE A 63 0.77 -1.87 -6.24
N VAL A 64 0.20 -3.09 -6.30
CA VAL A 64 0.55 -4.18 -5.39
C VAL A 64 2.05 -4.47 -5.48
N GLU A 65 2.63 -4.48 -6.68
CA GLU A 65 4.08 -4.65 -6.86
C GLU A 65 4.88 -3.50 -6.25
N THR A 66 4.40 -2.26 -6.39
CA THR A 66 5.01 -1.09 -5.74
C THR A 66 4.94 -1.19 -4.21
N LEU A 67 3.81 -1.60 -3.64
CA LEU A 67 3.65 -1.84 -2.20
C LEU A 67 4.56 -2.97 -1.71
N ASN A 68 4.63 -4.06 -2.47
CA ASN A 68 5.53 -5.16 -2.21
C ASN A 68 6.97 -4.69 -2.27
N ASN A 69 7.35 -3.75 -3.14
CA ASN A 69 8.71 -3.21 -3.18
C ASN A 69 9.02 -2.26 -2.01
N ASN A 70 8.01 -1.59 -1.45
CA ASN A 70 8.16 -0.60 -0.37
C ASN A 70 7.83 -1.13 1.04
N SER A 71 7.50 -2.42 1.16
CA SER A 71 7.36 -3.10 2.45
C SER A 71 8.01 -4.49 2.41
N ALA A 72 8.26 -5.08 3.56
CA ALA A 72 8.71 -6.48 3.64
C ALA A 72 7.52 -7.46 3.58
N THR A 73 6.30 -6.96 3.56
CA THR A 73 5.07 -7.76 3.48
C THR A 73 4.71 -8.01 2.02
N ASN A 74 4.36 -9.25 1.71
CA ASN A 74 3.84 -9.61 0.40
C ASN A 74 2.32 -9.50 0.39
N PHE A 75 1.82 -8.52 -0.35
CA PHE A 75 0.42 -8.36 -0.68
C PHE A 75 0.05 -9.22 -1.90
N PRO A 76 -1.11 -9.91 -1.86
CA PRO A 76 -1.56 -10.76 -2.95
C PRO A 76 -2.00 -9.91 -4.16
N LYS A 77 -1.82 -10.47 -5.36
CA LYS A 77 -2.33 -9.85 -6.59
C LYS A 77 -3.85 -9.86 -6.61
N ILE A 78 -4.43 -8.92 -7.36
CA ILE A 78 -5.86 -8.84 -7.56
C ILE A 78 -6.30 -9.43 -8.89
N SER A 79 -7.54 -9.92 -8.92
CA SER A 79 -8.33 -10.23 -10.10
C SER A 79 -9.61 -9.43 -10.04
N ILE A 80 -10.03 -8.85 -11.16
CA ILE A 80 -11.29 -8.09 -11.21
C ILE A 80 -12.39 -8.96 -11.80
N LYS A 81 -13.53 -9.02 -11.14
CA LYS A 81 -14.78 -9.55 -11.72
C LYS A 81 -15.81 -8.42 -11.76
N TRP A 82 -16.60 -8.38 -12.83
CA TRP A 82 -17.72 -7.46 -12.89
C TRP A 82 -18.94 -8.11 -12.25
N ALA A 83 -19.61 -7.43 -11.32
CA ALA A 83 -20.87 -7.90 -10.77
C ALA A 83 -22.08 -7.47 -11.61
N GLY A 84 -23.20 -8.17 -11.40
CA GLY A 84 -24.55 -7.65 -11.65
C GLY A 84 -24.91 -6.58 -10.63
N ARG A 85 -26.06 -5.89 -10.80
CA ARG A 85 -26.46 -4.81 -9.86
C ARG A 85 -26.44 -5.31 -8.40
N ASN A 86 -25.93 -4.46 -7.51
CA ASN A 86 -26.04 -4.52 -6.03
C ASN A 86 -25.06 -5.40 -5.22
N GLN A 87 -23.92 -5.85 -5.76
CA GLN A 87 -22.88 -6.49 -4.94
C GLN A 87 -21.49 -6.02 -5.34
N GLU A 88 -20.89 -5.13 -4.54
CA GLU A 88 -19.44 -4.94 -4.52
C GLU A 88 -18.91 -5.79 -3.36
N GLU A 89 -17.95 -6.66 -3.65
CA GLU A 89 -17.45 -7.65 -2.70
C GLU A 89 -15.97 -7.89 -2.94
N VAL A 90 -15.25 -8.20 -1.87
CA VAL A 90 -13.86 -8.64 -1.90
C VAL A 90 -13.80 -10.10 -1.51
N ILE A 91 -13.60 -10.97 -2.49
CA ILE A 91 -13.51 -12.42 -2.26
C ILE A 91 -12.04 -12.81 -2.15
N TRP A 92 -11.68 -13.44 -1.04
CA TRP A 92 -10.35 -13.95 -0.79
C TRP A 92 -10.21 -15.37 -1.33
N GLU A 93 -9.42 -15.56 -2.38
CA GLU A 93 -8.93 -16.87 -2.80
C GLU A 93 -7.46 -17.01 -2.35
N LYS A 94 -7.00 -18.24 -2.07
CA LYS A 94 -5.70 -18.52 -1.39
C LYS A 94 -4.49 -17.71 -1.87
N GLU A 95 -4.46 -17.30 -3.13
CA GLU A 95 -3.34 -16.55 -3.74
C GLU A 95 -3.73 -15.22 -4.40
N LYS A 96 -5.04 -14.86 -4.40
CA LYS A 96 -5.52 -13.68 -5.10
C LYS A 96 -6.78 -13.10 -4.46
N ILE A 97 -6.94 -11.80 -4.63
CA ILE A 97 -8.14 -11.09 -4.20
C ILE A 97 -9.01 -10.81 -5.40
N ILE A 98 -10.28 -11.19 -5.33
CA ILE A 98 -11.24 -10.89 -6.37
C ILE A 98 -12.01 -9.63 -5.98
N LEU A 99 -11.79 -8.54 -6.71
CA LEU A 99 -12.56 -7.31 -6.58
C LEU A 99 -13.77 -7.38 -7.49
N VAL A 100 -14.95 -7.36 -6.89
CA VAL A 100 -16.23 -7.38 -7.60
C VAL A 100 -16.71 -5.94 -7.80
N MET A 101 -16.76 -5.49 -9.06
CA MET A 101 -17.01 -4.07 -9.39
C MET A 101 -18.34 -3.83 -10.11
N ARG A 102 -19.02 -2.72 -9.77
CA ARG A 102 -20.36 -2.37 -10.26
C ARG A 102 -20.39 -1.72 -11.65
N ASP A 103 -19.54 -0.73 -11.91
CA ASP A 103 -19.57 0.07 -13.14
C ASP A 103 -18.48 -0.35 -14.11
N LYS A 104 -18.84 -0.46 -15.41
CA LYS A 104 -17.93 -0.86 -16.49
C LYS A 104 -17.48 0.31 -17.37
N LYS A 105 -18.08 1.49 -17.19
CA LYS A 105 -17.94 2.62 -18.12
C LYS A 105 -16.82 3.59 -17.76
N HIS A 106 -16.55 3.79 -16.48
CA HIS A 106 -15.64 4.85 -16.01
C HIS A 106 -14.32 4.28 -15.51
N LYS A 107 -13.32 4.19 -16.40
CA LYS A 107 -12.00 3.61 -16.10
C LYS A 107 -11.31 4.26 -14.90
N VAL A 108 -11.29 5.59 -14.85
CA VAL A 108 -10.64 6.37 -13.79
C VAL A 108 -11.32 6.12 -12.44
N LYS A 109 -12.65 6.24 -12.39
CA LYS A 109 -13.44 5.96 -11.19
C LYS A 109 -13.24 4.53 -10.70
N ASN A 110 -13.24 3.58 -11.63
CA ASN A 110 -13.00 2.17 -11.33
C ASN A 110 -11.60 1.93 -10.75
N LEU A 111 -10.58 2.56 -11.31
CA LEU A 111 -9.22 2.44 -10.80
C LEU A 111 -9.11 2.98 -9.37
N VAL A 112 -9.67 4.16 -9.12
CA VAL A 112 -9.68 4.75 -7.77
C VAL A 112 -10.43 3.86 -6.79
N HIS A 113 -11.63 3.41 -7.16
CA HIS A 113 -12.46 2.56 -6.31
C HIS A 113 -11.80 1.21 -6.01
N ALA A 114 -11.24 0.55 -7.03
CA ALA A 114 -10.52 -0.70 -6.87
C ALA A 114 -9.27 -0.55 -6.00
N SER A 115 -8.56 0.57 -6.13
CA SER A 115 -7.37 0.87 -5.31
C SER A 115 -7.75 1.11 -3.85
N HIS A 116 -8.79 1.90 -3.63
CA HIS A 116 -9.31 2.16 -2.29
C HIS A 116 -9.79 0.88 -1.61
N LEU A 117 -10.62 0.09 -2.29
CA LEU A 117 -11.14 -1.18 -1.79
C LEU A 117 -10.01 -2.19 -1.53
N PHE A 118 -9.01 -2.24 -2.41
CA PHE A 118 -7.84 -3.08 -2.18
C PHE A 118 -7.11 -2.65 -0.90
N VAL A 119 -6.80 -1.37 -0.75
CA VAL A 119 -6.09 -0.86 0.44
C VAL A 119 -6.90 -1.08 1.71
N SER A 120 -8.20 -0.77 1.70
CA SER A 120 -9.08 -0.89 2.87
C SER A 120 -9.16 -2.33 3.38
N GLU A 121 -9.17 -3.32 2.49
CA GLU A 121 -9.29 -4.73 2.87
C GLU A 121 -7.95 -5.43 3.11
N THR A 122 -6.87 -4.97 2.48
CA THR A 122 -5.58 -5.70 2.51
C THR A 122 -4.56 -5.09 3.43
N LEU A 123 -4.43 -3.76 3.40
CA LEU A 123 -3.42 -3.06 4.16
C LEU A 123 -3.72 -3.22 5.65
N LEU A 124 -2.74 -3.71 6.40
CA LEU A 124 -2.83 -3.84 7.87
C LEU A 124 -4.06 -4.64 8.34
N ARG A 125 -4.56 -5.59 7.53
CA ARG A 125 -5.80 -6.34 7.79
C ARG A 125 -5.94 -6.84 9.24
N ARG A 126 -4.86 -7.39 9.81
CA ARG A 126 -4.86 -7.95 11.17
C ARG A 126 -4.73 -6.88 12.26
N SER A 127 -3.89 -5.86 12.07
CA SER A 127 -3.71 -4.80 13.07
C SER A 127 -4.78 -3.72 13.02
N LYS A 128 -5.51 -3.60 11.91
CA LYS A 128 -6.62 -2.64 11.72
C LYS A 128 -7.67 -2.72 12.82
N VAL A 129 -7.89 -3.87 13.45
CA VAL A 129 -8.86 -3.98 14.57
C VAL A 129 -8.49 -3.10 15.76
N HIS A 130 -7.19 -2.84 15.99
CA HIS A 130 -6.67 -2.02 17.09
C HIS A 130 -6.35 -0.58 16.68
N ILE A 131 -6.67 -0.16 15.45
CA ILE A 131 -6.45 1.22 14.99
C ILE A 131 -7.74 2.02 15.23
N THR A 132 -7.63 3.31 15.58
CA THR A 132 -8.84 4.16 15.72
C THR A 132 -9.52 4.39 14.37
N LYS A 133 -10.83 4.69 14.34
CA LYS A 133 -11.57 4.88 13.08
C LYS A 133 -10.94 5.96 12.19
N SER A 134 -10.62 7.13 12.76
CA SER A 134 -9.95 8.22 12.03
C SER A 134 -8.56 7.83 11.52
N GLN A 135 -7.80 7.04 12.31
CA GLN A 135 -6.47 6.60 11.90
C GLN A 135 -6.54 5.54 10.77
N LYS A 136 -7.55 4.65 10.78
CA LYS A 136 -7.79 3.71 9.66
C LYS A 136 -8.10 4.46 8.37
N VAL A 137 -9.06 5.38 8.41
CA VAL A 137 -9.47 6.17 7.24
C VAL A 137 -8.29 6.96 6.68
N SER A 138 -7.52 7.63 7.54
CA SER A 138 -6.33 8.38 7.10
C SER A 138 -5.24 7.48 6.52
N LEU A 139 -4.97 6.30 7.09
CA LEU A 139 -4.00 5.33 6.55
C LEU A 139 -4.41 4.87 5.15
N ASP A 140 -5.69 4.53 4.97
CA ASP A 140 -6.20 4.07 3.68
C ASP A 140 -6.14 5.18 2.64
N LEU A 141 -6.63 6.38 2.97
CA LEU A 141 -6.58 7.54 2.07
C LEU A 141 -5.15 7.92 1.67
N PHE A 142 -4.22 7.96 2.63
CA PHE A 142 -2.84 8.31 2.36
C PHE A 142 -2.13 7.26 1.53
N SER A 143 -2.35 5.98 1.83
CA SER A 143 -1.76 4.88 1.06
C SER A 143 -2.26 4.87 -0.38
N VAL A 144 -3.58 5.07 -0.59
CA VAL A 144 -4.16 5.21 -1.95
C VAL A 144 -3.57 6.42 -2.68
N LYS A 145 -3.40 7.56 -2.00
CA LYS A 145 -2.74 8.75 -2.58
C LYS A 145 -1.34 8.42 -3.10
N LEU A 146 -0.47 7.88 -2.25
CA LEU A 146 0.93 7.56 -2.62
C LEU A 146 1.02 6.55 -3.76
N ILE A 147 0.07 5.62 -3.80
CA ILE A 147 -0.05 4.64 -4.86
C ILE A 147 -0.45 5.31 -6.19
N LEU A 148 -1.51 6.13 -6.16
CA LEU A 148 -2.05 6.77 -7.37
C LEU A 148 -1.09 7.80 -7.97
N GLU A 149 -0.29 8.46 -7.14
CA GLU A 149 0.79 9.36 -7.56
C GLU A 149 1.78 8.71 -8.53
N LYS A 150 2.10 7.43 -8.33
CA LYS A 150 3.04 6.68 -9.20
C LYS A 150 2.37 6.09 -10.44
N ALA A 151 1.05 6.13 -10.50
CA ALA A 151 0.28 5.25 -11.35
C ALA A 151 -0.46 5.93 -12.49
N SER A 152 -1.22 6.98 -12.18
CA SER A 152 -2.08 7.69 -13.11
C SER A 152 -2.42 9.03 -12.50
N PRO A 153 -1.86 10.13 -13.04
CA PRO A 153 -2.19 11.49 -12.63
C PRO A 153 -3.70 11.77 -12.67
N GLU A 154 -4.41 11.26 -13.68
CA GLU A 154 -5.86 11.45 -13.83
C GLU A 154 -6.66 10.76 -12.72
N ALA A 155 -6.23 9.56 -12.31
CA ALA A 155 -6.84 8.86 -11.19
C ALA A 155 -6.53 9.52 -9.85
N LEU A 156 -5.32 10.04 -9.68
CA LEU A 156 -4.97 10.84 -8.52
C LEU A 156 -5.86 12.09 -8.42
N GLU A 157 -6.01 12.86 -9.50
CA GLU A 157 -6.84 14.08 -9.49
C GLU A 157 -8.30 13.78 -9.12
N TYR A 158 -8.87 12.73 -9.73
CA TYR A 158 -10.22 12.28 -9.39
C TYR A 158 -10.32 11.82 -7.93
N PHE A 159 -9.35 11.07 -7.42
CA PHE A 159 -9.31 10.62 -6.03
C PHE A 159 -9.21 11.81 -5.05
N ILE A 160 -8.34 12.77 -5.34
CA ILE A 160 -8.13 13.95 -4.48
C ILE A 160 -9.43 14.75 -4.35
N SER A 161 -10.07 15.05 -5.49
CA SER A 161 -11.31 15.84 -5.52
C SER A 161 -12.53 15.10 -4.96
N SER A 162 -12.67 13.81 -5.24
CA SER A 162 -13.89 13.05 -4.96
C SER A 162 -13.87 12.28 -3.64
N TYR A 163 -12.70 11.98 -3.08
CA TYR A 163 -12.56 11.17 -1.87
C TYR A 163 -11.69 11.85 -0.81
N PHE A 164 -10.47 12.27 -1.18
CA PHE A 164 -9.49 12.76 -0.21
C PHE A 164 -9.93 14.08 0.46
N ILE A 165 -10.10 15.16 -0.31
CA ILE A 165 -10.47 16.48 0.22
C ILE A 165 -11.80 16.44 1.01
N PRO A 166 -12.87 15.78 0.51
CA PRO A 166 -14.10 15.65 1.28
C PRO A 166 -13.90 15.04 2.67
N GLN A 167 -13.07 14.00 2.81
CA GLN A 167 -12.80 13.36 4.09
C GLN A 167 -11.98 14.27 5.03
N LEU A 168 -11.04 15.05 4.49
CA LEU A 168 -10.27 16.03 5.26
C LEU A 168 -11.15 17.17 5.80
N ASN A 169 -12.12 17.63 5.01
CA ASN A 169 -13.02 18.72 5.41
C ASN A 169 -14.09 18.26 6.41
N LYS A 170 -14.46 16.97 6.40
CA LYS A 170 -15.45 16.40 7.32
C LYS A 170 -14.87 16.04 8.68
N HIS A 171 -13.59 15.66 8.76
CA HIS A 171 -13.01 15.04 9.95
C HIS A 171 -11.62 15.60 10.31
N ASP A 172 -11.56 16.48 11.31
CA ASP A 172 -10.32 17.12 11.75
C ASP A 172 -9.22 16.11 12.15
N LYS A 173 -9.60 15.05 12.88
CA LYS A 173 -8.65 13.98 13.26
C LYS A 173 -8.03 13.27 12.05
N VAL A 174 -8.79 13.09 10.97
CA VAL A 174 -8.27 12.50 9.73
C VAL A 174 -7.24 13.45 9.12
N SER A 175 -7.54 14.75 9.06
CA SER A 175 -6.62 15.77 8.58
C SER A 175 -5.31 15.80 9.38
N ASP A 176 -5.37 15.68 10.70
CA ASP A 176 -4.18 15.67 11.54
C ASP A 176 -3.31 14.45 11.31
N PHE A 177 -3.87 13.24 11.24
CA PHE A 177 -3.11 12.04 10.88
C PHE A 177 -2.47 12.15 9.49
N ILE A 178 -3.19 12.70 8.50
CA ILE A 178 -2.63 12.94 7.16
C ILE A 178 -1.42 13.87 7.22
N LYS A 179 -1.45 14.95 8.02
CA LYS A 179 -0.28 15.83 8.21
C LYS A 179 0.91 15.07 8.81
N GLN A 180 0.67 14.20 9.79
CA GLN A 180 1.72 13.35 10.36
C GLN A 180 2.32 12.44 9.30
N TYR A 181 1.48 11.76 8.51
CA TYR A 181 1.95 10.84 7.46
C TYR A 181 2.72 11.55 6.36
N ILE A 182 2.35 12.79 6.00
CA ILE A 182 3.12 13.62 5.06
C ILE A 182 4.53 13.87 5.60
N ASN A 183 4.67 14.19 6.89
CA ASN A 183 5.99 14.43 7.49
C ASN A 183 6.83 13.14 7.54
N ILE A 184 6.21 12.02 7.90
CA ILE A 184 6.85 10.69 7.96
C ILE A 184 7.29 10.24 6.55
N GLU A 185 6.45 10.46 5.53
CA GLU A 185 6.76 10.05 4.15
C GLU A 185 7.82 10.94 3.49
N LYS A 186 7.89 12.23 3.84
CA LYS A 186 8.95 13.12 3.34
C LYS A 186 10.36 12.60 3.61
N VAL A 187 10.53 11.84 4.67
CA VAL A 187 11.80 11.18 5.03
C VAL A 187 11.79 9.67 4.73
N GLY A 188 10.79 9.19 3.96
CA GLY A 188 10.69 7.82 3.45
C GLY A 188 10.39 6.74 4.48
N LEU A 189 9.72 7.09 5.60
CA LEU A 189 9.50 6.14 6.70
C LEU A 189 8.10 5.51 6.72
N PHE A 190 7.16 5.97 5.89
CA PHE A 190 5.75 5.55 5.98
C PHE A 190 5.57 4.06 5.67
N PHE A 191 5.92 3.62 4.46
CA PHE A 191 5.83 2.18 4.14
C PHE A 191 6.94 1.35 4.80
N PRO A 192 8.23 1.75 4.76
CA PRO A 192 9.31 0.90 5.24
C PRO A 192 9.34 0.67 6.75
N ILE A 193 8.78 1.59 7.54
CA ILE A 193 8.78 1.50 9.01
C ILE A 193 7.35 1.48 9.56
N LEU A 194 6.53 2.50 9.33
CA LEU A 194 5.20 2.57 9.96
C LEU A 194 4.31 1.39 9.57
N VAL A 195 4.07 1.20 8.27
CA VAL A 195 3.26 0.08 7.77
C VAL A 195 3.91 -1.26 8.10
N GLN A 196 5.24 -1.34 8.06
CA GLN A 196 5.96 -2.58 8.35
C GLN A 196 5.79 -3.03 9.80
N GLU A 197 6.00 -2.15 10.78
CA GLU A 197 5.84 -2.45 12.20
C GLU A 197 4.37 -2.74 12.54
N LEU A 198 3.42 -2.00 11.98
CA LEU A 198 2.00 -2.30 12.16
C LEU A 198 1.61 -3.64 11.52
N THR A 199 2.30 -4.09 10.49
CA THR A 199 2.10 -5.44 9.92
C THR A 199 2.69 -6.52 10.83
N PHE A 200 3.90 -6.30 11.39
CA PHE A 200 4.47 -7.20 12.39
C PHE A 200 3.56 -7.33 13.61
N LEU A 201 3.03 -6.20 14.10
CA LEU A 201 2.07 -6.17 15.21
C LEU A 201 0.86 -7.07 14.93
N GLY A 202 0.22 -6.90 13.78
CA GLY A 202 -0.93 -7.71 13.38
C GLY A 202 -0.60 -9.20 13.16
N ASN A 203 0.66 -9.55 12.91
CA ASN A 203 1.10 -10.94 12.81
C ASN A 203 1.49 -11.56 14.16
N THR A 204 1.67 -10.73 15.19
CA THR A 204 2.11 -11.15 16.53
C THR A 204 0.95 -11.24 17.51
N ILE A 205 -0.08 -10.41 17.34
CA ILE A 205 -1.25 -10.32 18.22
C ILE A 205 -2.43 -11.07 17.60
N TYR A 206 -3.04 -11.96 18.39
CA TYR A 206 -4.22 -12.76 17.98
C TYR A 206 -5.54 -12.25 18.58
N ILE A 207 -5.52 -11.10 19.25
CA ILE A 207 -6.70 -10.51 19.89
C ILE A 207 -7.64 -9.99 18.79
N GLU A 208 -8.82 -10.60 18.68
CA GLU A 208 -9.80 -10.25 17.64
C GLU A 208 -10.64 -9.01 17.97
N LYS A 209 -10.50 -8.45 19.18
CA LYS A 209 -11.23 -7.27 19.65
C LYS A 209 -10.32 -6.04 19.77
N PRO A 210 -10.84 -4.83 19.58
CA PRO A 210 -10.10 -3.60 19.86
C PRO A 210 -9.54 -3.61 21.28
N ASN A 211 -8.31 -3.13 21.44
CA ASN A 211 -7.62 -3.10 22.72
C ASN A 211 -7.01 -1.72 22.90
N GLU A 212 -7.43 -0.99 23.93
CA GLU A 212 -7.02 0.40 24.13
C GLU A 212 -5.51 0.56 24.35
N ALA A 213 -4.85 -0.40 24.99
CA ALA A 213 -3.41 -0.35 25.20
C ALA A 213 -2.65 -0.46 23.86
N ILE A 214 -3.09 -1.36 22.97
CA ILE A 214 -2.52 -1.49 21.62
C ILE A 214 -2.82 -0.23 20.81
N THR A 215 -4.07 0.26 20.84
CA THR A 215 -4.48 1.49 20.15
C THR A 215 -3.63 2.69 20.56
N LYS A 216 -3.40 2.86 21.87
CA LYS A 216 -2.56 3.93 22.42
C LYS A 216 -1.11 3.78 21.94
N GLU A 217 -0.56 2.58 21.99
CA GLU A 217 0.82 2.33 21.57
C GLU A 217 1.04 2.58 20.06
N ILE A 218 0.07 2.23 19.22
CA ILE A 218 0.09 2.55 17.77
C ILE A 218 0.16 4.07 17.54
N LYS A 219 -0.60 4.85 18.32
CA LYS A 219 -0.54 6.31 18.26
C LYS A 219 0.82 6.83 18.71
N GLU A 220 1.33 6.35 19.84
CA GLU A 220 2.66 6.75 20.36
C GLU A 220 3.78 6.41 19.37
N PHE A 221 3.67 5.28 18.67
CA PHE A 221 4.61 4.90 17.63
C PHE A 221 4.54 5.84 16.41
N THR A 222 3.33 6.24 16.01
CA THR A 222 3.13 7.22 14.94
C THR A 222 3.74 8.58 15.32
N ASP A 223 3.49 9.04 16.56
CA ASP A 223 4.05 10.28 17.10
C ASP A 223 5.59 10.21 17.21
N PHE A 224 6.16 9.04 17.56
CA PHE A 224 7.60 8.80 17.55
C PHE A 224 8.20 8.99 16.15
N LEU A 225 7.59 8.40 15.11
CA LEU A 225 8.07 8.55 13.73
C LEU A 225 7.90 9.98 13.22
N GLU A 226 6.80 10.66 13.59
CA GLU A 226 6.60 12.06 13.25
C GLU A 226 7.70 12.94 13.88
N ASN A 227 8.04 12.71 15.15
CA ASN A 227 9.13 13.42 15.81
C ASN A 227 10.49 13.08 15.18
N PHE A 228 10.73 11.81 14.85
CA PHE A 228 11.94 11.39 14.16
C PHE A 228 12.07 12.05 12.78
N SER A 229 10.97 12.28 12.06
CA SER A 229 10.98 12.95 10.75
C SER A 229 11.45 14.41 10.80
N LYS A 230 11.35 15.05 11.96
CA LYS A 230 11.77 16.44 12.19
C LYS A 230 13.26 16.56 12.55
N ARG A 231 13.96 15.42 12.72
CA ARG A 231 15.36 15.38 13.13
C ARG A 231 16.27 16.03 12.10
N GLN A 232 17.19 16.88 12.58
CA GLN A 232 18.27 17.42 11.74
C GLN A 232 19.44 16.44 11.68
N VAL A 233 20.19 16.46 10.58
CA VAL A 233 21.40 15.65 10.47
C VAL A 233 22.38 16.00 11.59
N GLY A 234 22.71 15.01 12.43
CA GLY A 234 23.64 15.18 13.55
C GLY A 234 22.98 15.48 14.90
N ASP A 235 21.67 15.70 14.93
CA ASP A 235 20.91 15.80 16.18
C ASP A 235 20.98 14.46 16.94
N MET A 236 21.39 14.48 18.21
CA MET A 236 21.47 13.30 19.08
C MET A 236 20.44 13.34 20.23
N THR A 237 19.57 14.35 20.24
CA THR A 237 18.61 14.59 21.32
C THR A 237 17.35 13.73 21.19
N LEU A 238 16.96 13.41 19.95
CA LEU A 238 15.78 12.59 19.68
C LEU A 238 16.09 11.10 19.85
N PRO A 239 15.16 10.33 20.45
CA PRO A 239 15.32 8.90 20.65
C PRO A 239 15.42 8.18 19.30
N GLU A 240 16.29 7.18 19.26
CA GLU A 240 16.46 6.29 18.10
C GLU A 240 15.71 4.98 18.26
N THR A 241 15.03 4.80 19.38
CA THR A 241 14.35 3.55 19.74
C THR A 241 12.94 3.85 20.18
N PHE A 242 12.00 3.08 19.66
CA PHE A 242 10.65 2.99 20.20
C PHE A 242 10.54 1.74 21.07
N THR A 243 10.12 1.91 22.32
CA THR A 243 9.95 0.81 23.29
C THR A 243 8.53 0.80 23.82
N GLY A 244 7.65 0.11 23.11
CA GLY A 244 6.33 -0.26 23.60
C GLY A 244 6.28 -1.67 24.18
N LYS A 245 5.10 -2.07 24.64
CA LYS A 245 4.82 -3.45 25.09
C LYS A 245 4.71 -4.40 23.89
N TYR A 246 4.20 -3.92 22.76
CA TYR A 246 3.89 -4.72 21.57
C TYR A 246 4.78 -4.39 20.36
N ILE A 247 5.19 -3.14 20.19
CA ILE A 247 6.05 -2.62 19.13
C ILE A 247 7.39 -2.23 19.76
N ARG A 248 8.47 -2.79 19.23
CA ARG A 248 9.85 -2.46 19.64
C ARG A 248 10.74 -2.41 18.42
N CYS A 249 11.26 -1.23 18.11
CA CYS A 249 12.17 -1.06 16.98
C CYS A 249 13.20 0.04 17.22
N ALA A 250 14.30 -0.01 16.48
CA ALA A 250 15.32 1.03 16.46
C ALA A 250 15.46 1.62 15.05
N VAL A 251 15.63 2.94 14.95
CA VAL A 251 15.87 3.69 13.71
C VAL A 251 17.14 4.52 13.88
N ARG A 252 18.18 4.21 13.09
CA ARG A 252 19.49 4.86 13.16
C ARG A 252 19.82 5.54 11.85
N ILE A 253 20.12 6.83 11.91
CA ILE A 253 20.75 7.53 10.78
C ILE A 253 22.25 7.21 10.78
N ILE A 254 22.73 6.61 9.69
CA ILE A 254 24.13 6.27 9.45
C ILE A 254 24.83 7.46 8.79
N ALA A 255 25.77 8.01 9.55
CA ALA A 255 26.33 9.35 9.40
C ALA A 255 27.32 9.54 8.23
N THR A 256 27.69 10.82 8.10
CA THR A 256 28.39 11.58 7.05
C THR A 256 29.70 11.00 6.49
N LYS A 257 30.09 11.53 5.31
CA LYS A 257 31.33 11.21 4.57
C LYS A 257 32.56 11.01 5.46
N GLY A 258 32.80 11.89 6.45
CA GLY A 258 33.95 11.79 7.34
C GLY A 258 33.94 10.57 8.29
N VAL A 259 32.77 10.09 8.72
CA VAL A 259 32.66 8.85 9.52
C VAL A 259 32.89 7.61 8.66
N ARG A 260 32.39 7.63 7.42
CA ARG A 260 32.61 6.60 6.41
C ARG A 260 34.09 6.49 6.03
N GLU A 261 34.72 7.62 5.75
CA GLU A 261 36.14 7.70 5.38
C GLU A 261 37.05 7.27 6.54
N ALA A 262 36.66 7.56 7.79
CA ALA A 262 37.38 7.11 8.97
C ALA A 262 37.09 5.64 9.38
N ARG A 263 36.22 4.91 8.64
CA ARG A 263 35.81 3.51 8.91
C ARG A 263 35.52 3.18 10.38
N LYS A 264 34.86 4.09 11.12
CA LYS A 264 34.56 3.93 12.55
C LYS A 264 33.35 3.01 12.81
N ILE A 265 33.46 1.75 12.36
CA ILE A 265 32.42 0.71 12.43
C ILE A 265 32.12 0.31 13.88
N GLU A 266 33.15 0.24 14.73
CA GLU A 266 33.06 -0.35 16.07
C GLU A 266 31.99 0.30 16.97
N GLY A 267 31.90 1.63 16.96
CA GLY A 267 30.87 2.33 17.75
C GLY A 267 29.44 2.02 17.27
N ARG A 268 29.23 1.84 15.96
CA ARG A 268 27.91 1.54 15.39
C ARG A 268 27.54 0.09 15.63
N ARG A 269 28.51 -0.81 15.50
CA ARG A 269 28.39 -2.23 15.87
C ARG A 269 27.89 -2.35 17.31
N LYS A 270 28.60 -1.78 18.28
CA LYS A 270 28.23 -1.88 19.71
C LYS A 270 26.82 -1.37 20.01
N ILE A 271 26.37 -0.31 19.34
CA ILE A 271 25.01 0.23 19.49
C ILE A 271 23.97 -0.78 18.99
N ILE A 272 24.16 -1.32 17.78
CA ILE A 272 23.24 -2.32 17.21
C ILE A 272 23.23 -3.60 18.05
N GLU A 273 24.42 -4.07 18.48
CA GLU A 273 24.53 -5.24 19.37
C GLU A 273 23.78 -5.01 20.68
N SER A 274 23.89 -3.82 21.28
CA SER A 274 23.13 -3.43 22.47
C SER A 274 21.62 -3.45 22.22
N TRP A 275 21.14 -2.96 21.07
CA TRP A 275 19.71 -3.05 20.74
C TRP A 275 19.25 -4.51 20.58
N ILE A 276 20.04 -5.36 19.93
CA ILE A 276 19.69 -6.78 19.86
C ILE A 276 19.61 -7.38 21.27
N GLN A 277 20.60 -7.13 22.13
CA GLN A 277 20.61 -7.63 23.51
C GLN A 277 19.42 -7.11 24.34
N ASN A 278 19.00 -5.88 24.11
CA ASN A 278 17.86 -5.26 24.80
C ASN A 278 16.49 -5.65 24.24
N GLY A 279 16.42 -6.51 23.21
CA GLY A 279 15.17 -7.06 22.71
C GLY A 279 14.46 -6.21 21.66
N TYR A 280 15.23 -5.52 20.80
CA TYR A 280 14.69 -4.84 19.62
C TYR A 280 14.77 -5.79 18.41
N PRO A 281 13.65 -6.42 17.97
CA PRO A 281 13.65 -7.36 16.84
C PRO A 281 13.95 -6.69 15.50
N ASN A 282 13.45 -5.47 15.30
CA ASN A 282 13.57 -4.72 14.05
C ASN A 282 14.50 -3.52 14.24
N ILE A 283 15.52 -3.42 13.38
CA ILE A 283 16.50 -2.34 13.37
C ILE A 283 16.58 -1.77 11.96
N TYR A 284 16.34 -0.48 11.84
CA TYR A 284 16.32 0.25 10.58
C TYR A 284 17.54 1.16 10.49
N LEU A 285 18.41 0.91 9.52
CA LEU A 285 19.54 1.76 9.23
C LEU A 285 19.17 2.67 8.04
N VAL A 286 19.25 3.98 8.21
CA VAL A 286 18.90 4.98 7.20
C VAL A 286 20.13 5.81 6.85
N GLY A 287 20.40 6.09 5.59
CA GLY A 287 21.43 7.06 5.22
C GLY A 287 21.51 7.26 3.72
N ASN A 288 22.39 8.17 3.29
CA ASN A 288 22.60 8.42 1.87
C ASN A 288 22.98 7.15 1.12
N ILE A 289 22.54 7.01 -0.14
CA ILE A 289 22.81 5.84 -0.99
C ILE A 289 24.31 5.47 -1.07
N ASP A 290 25.21 6.45 -1.02
CA ASP A 290 26.66 6.24 -1.00
C ASP A 290 27.17 5.46 0.24
N ASN A 291 26.35 5.39 1.30
CA ASN A 291 26.67 4.67 2.53
C ASN A 291 26.30 3.20 2.48
N ARG A 292 25.70 2.70 1.38
CA ARG A 292 25.26 1.30 1.27
C ARG A 292 26.34 0.31 1.67
N ASN A 293 27.54 0.40 1.10
CA ASN A 293 28.65 -0.51 1.42
C ASN A 293 29.05 -0.44 2.90
N PHE A 294 29.05 0.75 3.49
CA PHE A 294 29.36 0.93 4.90
C PHE A 294 28.30 0.30 5.82
N MET A 295 27.02 0.36 5.43
CA MET A 295 25.94 -0.33 6.14
C MET A 295 26.10 -1.86 6.07
N TYR A 296 26.54 -2.39 4.93
CA TYR A 296 26.90 -3.80 4.77
C TYR A 296 28.08 -4.21 5.66
N ASP A 297 29.11 -3.36 5.79
CA ASP A 297 30.24 -3.62 6.69
C ASP A 297 29.77 -3.68 8.15
N ILE A 298 28.88 -2.77 8.56
CA ILE A 298 28.27 -2.78 9.90
C ILE A 298 27.46 -4.07 10.10
N TYR A 299 26.54 -4.39 9.19
CA TYR A 299 25.73 -5.61 9.26
C TYR A 299 26.60 -6.87 9.35
N SER A 300 27.60 -6.99 8.47
CA SER A 300 28.51 -8.14 8.44
C SER A 300 29.29 -8.29 9.74
N SER A 301 29.65 -7.16 10.37
CA SER A 301 30.32 -7.16 11.67
C SER A 301 29.40 -7.62 12.80
N VAL A 302 28.17 -7.11 12.87
CA VAL A 302 27.17 -7.50 13.88
C VAL A 302 26.74 -8.96 13.70
N LYS A 303 26.58 -9.43 12.46
CA LYS A 303 26.17 -10.81 12.14
C LYS A 303 27.14 -11.87 12.65
N LYS A 304 28.44 -11.54 12.77
CA LYS A 304 29.42 -12.44 13.40
C LYS A 304 29.06 -12.75 14.86
N THR A 305 28.51 -11.76 15.58
CA THR A 305 28.04 -11.91 16.96
C THR A 305 26.62 -12.47 17.03
N PHE A 306 25.76 -12.11 16.07
CA PHE A 306 24.35 -12.50 16.01
C PHE A 306 24.01 -13.20 14.68
N PRO A 307 24.28 -14.51 14.54
CA PRO A 307 24.12 -15.24 13.27
C PRO A 307 22.69 -15.23 12.70
N GLU A 308 21.68 -15.13 13.56
CA GLU A 308 20.26 -15.09 13.16
C GLU A 308 19.78 -13.71 12.68
N LEU A 309 20.65 -12.70 12.70
CA LEU A 309 20.38 -11.39 12.13
C LEU A 309 20.38 -11.49 10.60
N LYS A 310 19.31 -10.99 9.99
CA LYS A 310 19.12 -11.01 8.53
C LYS A 310 18.77 -9.61 8.03
N ILE A 311 19.22 -9.28 6.82
CA ILE A 311 18.63 -8.19 6.05
C ILE A 311 17.31 -8.72 5.51
N VAL A 312 16.21 -8.09 5.93
CA VAL A 312 14.88 -8.41 5.41
C VAL A 312 14.69 -7.74 4.06
N LYS A 313 15.04 -6.45 3.99
CA LYS A 313 14.85 -5.64 2.80
C LYS A 313 15.70 -4.39 2.78
N GLU A 314 15.93 -3.89 1.57
CA GLU A 314 16.48 -2.56 1.30
C GLU A 314 15.49 -1.74 0.49
N TYR A 315 15.42 -0.46 0.81
CA TYR A 315 14.57 0.51 0.15
C TYR A 315 15.40 1.70 -0.28
N SER A 316 15.28 2.11 -1.53
CA SER A 316 15.88 3.34 -2.05
C SER A 316 14.78 4.36 -2.31
N PHE A 317 14.96 5.59 -1.85
CA PHE A 317 13.97 6.65 -1.98
C PHE A 317 14.62 8.03 -1.99
N GLU A 318 13.85 9.02 -2.41
CA GLU A 318 14.22 10.43 -2.25
C GLU A 318 13.65 10.94 -0.92
N ALA A 319 14.50 11.57 -0.12
CA ALA A 319 14.15 12.11 1.19
C ALA A 319 14.36 13.63 1.22
N GLU A 320 13.39 14.36 1.76
CA GLU A 320 13.53 15.77 2.12
C GLU A 320 14.11 15.86 3.54
N ILE A 321 15.43 16.05 3.63
CA ILE A 321 16.13 16.17 4.92
C ILE A 321 16.36 17.64 5.28
N SER A 322 16.37 17.94 6.58
CA SER A 322 16.77 19.24 7.10
C SER A 322 18.27 19.24 7.43
N PHE A 323 19.03 20.13 6.78
CA PHE A 323 20.45 20.34 7.00
C PHE A 323 20.74 21.84 7.17
N GLN A 324 21.18 22.25 8.36
CA GLN A 324 21.45 23.66 8.70
C GLN A 324 20.26 24.58 8.36
N ASP A 325 19.06 24.20 8.80
CA ASP A 325 17.79 24.90 8.55
C ASP A 325 17.40 25.05 7.07
N LYS A 326 18.08 24.35 6.16
CA LYS A 326 17.72 24.24 4.75
C LYS A 326 17.20 22.84 4.43
N LYS A 327 16.12 22.80 3.66
CA LYS A 327 15.57 21.56 3.12
C LYS A 327 16.36 21.13 1.90
N LYS A 328 16.77 19.87 1.85
CA LYS A 328 17.48 19.29 0.71
C LYS A 328 16.87 17.94 0.36
N ILE A 329 16.64 17.71 -0.94
CA ILE A 329 16.29 16.40 -1.45
C ILE A 329 17.58 15.59 -1.63
N VAL A 330 17.62 14.39 -1.05
CA VAL A 330 18.75 13.46 -1.13
C VAL A 330 18.26 12.07 -1.51
N SER A 331 19.10 11.32 -2.24
CA SER A 331 18.87 9.90 -2.47
C SER A 331 19.36 9.10 -1.27
N ASP A 332 18.43 8.48 -0.56
CA ASP A 332 18.67 7.71 0.65
C ASP A 332 18.37 6.22 0.44
N ILE A 333 18.98 5.41 1.29
CA ILE A 333 18.74 3.99 1.43
C ILE A 333 18.36 3.66 2.87
N LEU A 334 17.38 2.77 3.02
CA LEU A 334 16.99 2.17 4.29
C LEU A 334 17.23 0.66 4.22
N MET A 335 17.99 0.13 5.19
CA MET A 335 18.24 -1.29 5.37
C MET A 335 17.51 -1.77 6.61
N HIS A 336 16.54 -2.66 6.41
CA HIS A 336 15.78 -3.30 7.49
C HIS A 336 16.48 -4.59 7.92
N LEU A 337 16.98 -4.57 9.16
CA LEU A 337 17.56 -5.72 9.83
C LEU A 337 16.53 -6.33 10.78
N HIS A 338 16.41 -7.66 10.76
CA HIS A 338 15.53 -8.39 11.68
C HIS A 338 16.28 -9.51 12.38
N TYR A 339 16.15 -9.57 13.70
CA TYR A 339 16.71 -10.64 14.53
C TYR A 339 15.62 -11.62 14.96
N SER A 340 15.56 -12.75 14.25
CA SER A 340 14.46 -13.72 14.32
C SER A 340 14.28 -14.46 15.66
N LYS A 341 15.24 -14.38 16.59
CA LYS A 341 15.08 -15.00 17.92
C LYS A 341 14.09 -14.27 18.84
N PHE A 342 13.66 -13.05 18.50
CA PHE A 342 12.65 -12.30 19.25
C PHE A 342 11.22 -12.51 18.76
N ASN A 343 10.93 -13.61 18.05
CA ASN A 343 9.55 -14.03 17.81
C ASN A 343 8.91 -14.53 19.12
N LYS A 344 8.72 -13.63 20.09
CA LYS A 344 7.73 -13.84 21.14
C LYS A 344 6.38 -13.63 20.48
N TYR A 345 5.62 -14.71 20.31
CA TYR A 345 4.17 -14.60 20.20
C TYR A 345 3.69 -13.98 21.51
N ILE A 346 3.17 -12.76 21.42
CA ILE A 346 2.84 -11.95 22.58
C ILE A 346 1.30 -12.00 22.73
N PHE A 347 0.89 -12.90 23.64
CA PHE A 347 -0.40 -13.02 24.35
C PHE A 347 -1.60 -13.64 23.62
N THR A 348 -2.14 -14.70 24.25
CA THR A 348 -3.51 -15.21 24.10
C THR A 348 -4.44 -14.46 25.07
N ASP A 349 -5.76 -14.53 24.84
CA ASP A 349 -6.81 -13.75 25.54
C ASP A 349 -6.83 -13.82 27.08
N ASP A 350 -6.02 -14.69 27.70
CA ASP A 350 -6.03 -14.96 29.14
C ASP A 350 -5.36 -13.89 30.03
N GLU A 351 -4.83 -12.79 29.46
CA GLU A 351 -4.13 -11.73 30.20
C GLU A 351 -4.82 -10.35 30.24
N LEU A 352 -6.09 -10.23 29.83
CA LEU A 352 -6.82 -8.95 29.87
C LEU A 352 -7.61 -8.74 31.17
N PRO A 353 -7.39 -7.64 31.93
CA PRO A 353 -8.29 -7.27 33.01
C PRO A 353 -9.67 -6.92 32.45
N THR A 354 -10.69 -7.45 33.11
CA THR A 354 -12.09 -7.25 32.78
C THR A 354 -12.49 -5.78 32.96
N SER A 355 -13.20 -5.26 31.96
CA SER A 355 -13.87 -3.96 31.90
C SER A 355 -12.97 -2.73 31.67
N LEU A 356 -13.29 -1.98 30.63
CA LEU A 356 -13.58 -0.54 30.69
C LEU A 356 -14.32 -0.12 29.40
N SER A 357 -15.32 0.73 29.61
CA SER A 357 -16.36 1.15 28.68
C SER A 357 -15.86 2.09 27.58
N ILE A 358 -16.29 1.83 26.35
CA ILE A 358 -16.08 2.70 25.17
C ILE A 358 -16.82 4.03 25.38
N PRO A 359 -16.23 5.20 25.10
CA PRO A 359 -16.96 6.47 25.09
C PRO A 359 -17.93 6.55 23.88
N GLU A 360 -19.21 6.81 24.16
CA GLU A 360 -20.36 6.81 23.23
C GLU A 360 -20.36 7.88 22.10
N ASN A 361 -19.25 8.53 21.75
CA ASN A 361 -19.25 9.68 20.82
C ASN A 361 -18.68 9.41 19.40
N GLU A 362 -18.56 8.16 18.94
CA GLU A 362 -18.06 7.85 17.57
C GLU A 362 -19.11 7.23 16.61
N GLU A 363 -20.40 7.22 16.97
CA GLU A 363 -21.48 6.61 16.17
C GLU A 363 -21.84 7.39 14.87
N GLU A 364 -21.35 8.61 14.69
CA GLU A 364 -21.77 9.45 13.55
C GLU A 364 -21.09 9.09 12.21
N LEU A 365 -20.03 8.28 12.24
CA LEU A 365 -19.21 8.02 11.04
C LEU A 365 -19.69 6.81 10.21
N ASP A 366 -20.77 6.13 10.61
CA ASP A 366 -21.32 4.94 9.92
C ASP A 366 -22.47 5.24 8.94
N LYS A 367 -23.01 6.46 8.92
CA LYS A 367 -24.13 6.79 8.03
C LYS A 367 -23.71 7.37 6.66
N ASP A 368 -22.43 7.69 6.49
CA ASP A 368 -21.93 8.52 5.39
C ASP A 368 -20.88 7.84 4.48
N ILE A 369 -20.54 6.56 4.70
CA ILE A 369 -19.41 5.86 4.03
C ILE A 369 -19.84 4.69 3.12
N LEU A 370 -21.12 4.53 2.79
CA LEU A 370 -21.59 3.55 1.78
C LEU A 370 -22.06 4.20 0.48
#